data_AF-A0A0D6AQI5-F1
#
_entry.id   AF-A0A0D6AQI5-F1
#
_cell.length_a   1.000
_cell.length_b   1.000
_cell.length_c   1.000
_cell.angle_alpha   90.00
_cell.angle_beta   90.00
_cell.angle_gamma   90.00
#
_symmetry.space_group_name_H-M   'P 1'
#
loop_
_entity.id
_entity.type
_entity.pdbx_description
1 polymer ?
#
loop_
_entity_poly.entity_id
_entity_poly.type
_entity_poly.pdbx_seq_one_letter_code
_entity_poly.pdbx_strand_id
1 'polypeptide(L)'
;MLQQLANLYEVNYSQNVGKTFVSALTGTTLASLGASMLKAIPGIGSVVGGASMSVMSGASTYAVGQVAINIFSNSGSLLDFNIENAKKAYESAYKKGKSYVSDLEENKDEAANVYESLEKLGKLKQQGILSDEEFETKKKELLARI
;
A
#
# COMPACT_ATOMS: atom_id res chain seq x y z
N MET A 1 -1.80 -8.01 12.22
CA MET A 1 -2.82 -6.97 12.42
C MET A 1 -4.15 -7.51 12.94
N LEU A 2 -4.99 -8.25 12.17
CA LEU A 2 -6.35 -8.62 12.63
C LEU A 2 -6.41 -9.37 13.96
N GLN A 3 -5.52 -10.33 14.17
CA GLN A 3 -5.41 -11.03 15.45
C GLN A 3 -5.06 -10.10 16.62
N GLN A 4 -4.21 -9.10 16.39
CA GLN A 4 -3.83 -8.13 17.41
C GLN A 4 -5.01 -7.21 17.75
N LEU A 5 -5.76 -6.77 16.73
CA LEU A 5 -7.00 -6.02 16.94
C LEU A 5 -8.02 -6.87 17.71
N ALA A 6 -8.21 -8.12 17.33
CA ALA A 6 -9.13 -9.00 18.03
C ALA A 6 -8.76 -9.20 19.51
N ASN A 7 -7.46 -9.40 19.80
CA ASN A 7 -6.98 -9.49 21.17
C ASN A 7 -7.19 -8.18 21.95
N LEU A 8 -6.98 -7.02 21.31
CA LEU A 8 -7.19 -5.71 21.93
C LEU A 8 -8.65 -5.46 22.32
N TYR A 9 -9.58 -5.93 21.49
CA TYR A 9 -11.03 -5.82 21.72
C TYR A 9 -11.63 -7.06 22.41
N GLU A 10 -10.79 -7.99 22.88
CA GLU A 10 -11.19 -9.20 23.60
C GLU A 10 -12.22 -10.07 22.86
N VAL A 11 -12.14 -10.12 21.53
CA VAL A 11 -13.04 -10.91 20.67
C VAL A 11 -12.36 -12.19 20.16
N ASN A 12 -13.14 -13.26 20.04
CA ASN A 12 -12.67 -14.54 19.51
C ASN A 12 -12.24 -14.40 18.04
N TYR A 13 -11.01 -14.83 17.74
CA TYR A 13 -10.44 -14.77 16.40
C TYR A 13 -9.90 -16.12 15.95
N SER A 14 -10.16 -16.47 14.69
CA SER A 14 -9.48 -17.55 14.01
C SER A 14 -8.84 -17.07 12.72
N GLN A 15 -7.71 -17.68 12.36
CA GLN A 15 -6.97 -17.32 11.17
C GLN A 15 -7.79 -17.53 9.89
N ASN A 16 -8.61 -18.58 9.85
CA ASN A 16 -9.46 -18.87 8.69
C ASN A 16 -10.52 -17.79 8.49
N VAL A 17 -11.18 -17.36 9.58
CA VAL A 17 -12.17 -16.27 9.53
C VAL A 17 -11.52 -14.96 9.08
N GLY A 18 -10.34 -14.64 9.61
CA GLY A 18 -9.58 -13.46 9.18
C GLY A 18 -9.25 -13.48 7.69
N LYS A 19 -8.81 -14.62 7.14
CA LYS A 19 -8.52 -14.77 5.70
C LYS A 19 -9.77 -14.59 4.84
N THR A 20 -10.89 -15.21 5.23
CA THR A 20 -12.17 -15.06 4.53
C THR A 20 -12.65 -13.62 4.55
N PHE A 21 -12.58 -12.96 5.71
CA PHE A 21 -12.94 -11.55 5.86
C PHE A 21 -12.12 -10.64 4.95
N VAL A 22 -10.78 -10.78 4.96
CA VAL A 22 -9.88 -10.02 4.08
C VAL A 22 -10.25 -10.25 2.62
N SER A 23 -10.38 -11.51 2.20
CA SER A 23 -10.71 -11.87 0.82
C SER A 23 -12.05 -11.28 0.36
N ALA A 24 -13.05 -11.26 1.25
CA ALA A 24 -14.38 -10.75 0.94
C ALA A 24 -14.40 -9.23 0.72
N LEU A 25 -13.52 -8.49 1.42
CA LEU A 25 -13.39 -7.04 1.29
C LEU A 25 -12.46 -6.63 0.15
N THR A 26 -11.29 -7.26 0.01
CA THR A 26 -10.28 -6.83 -0.97
C THR A 26 -10.54 -7.38 -2.36
N GLY A 27 -11.36 -8.43 -2.51
CA GLY A 27 -11.68 -9.02 -3.81
C GLY A 27 -12.24 -8.02 -4.84
N THR A 28 -13.03 -7.03 -4.40
CA THR A 28 -13.54 -5.96 -5.28
C THR A 28 -12.45 -4.98 -5.71
N THR A 29 -11.48 -4.71 -4.84
CA THR A 29 -10.35 -3.81 -5.14
C THR A 29 -9.45 -4.45 -6.19
N LEU A 30 -9.14 -5.74 -6.03
CA LEU A 30 -8.31 -6.49 -6.98
C LEU A 30 -8.93 -6.53 -8.39
N ALA A 31 -10.25 -6.67 -8.49
CA ALA A 31 -10.96 -6.64 -9.77
C ALA A 31 -10.77 -5.31 -10.52
N SER A 32 -10.78 -4.18 -9.82
CA SER A 32 -10.56 -2.85 -10.43
C SER A 32 -9.11 -2.57 -10.84
N LEU A 33 -8.13 -3.27 -10.25
CA LEU A 33 -6.69 -3.05 -10.52
C LEU A 33 -6.19 -3.88 -11.71
N GLY A 34 -6.85 -5.00 -12.04
CA GLY A 34 -6.43 -5.93 -13.10
C GLY A 34 -6.34 -5.33 -14.51
N ALA A 35 -7.13 -4.28 -14.82
CA ALA A 35 -7.08 -3.60 -16.11
C ALA A 35 -5.93 -2.56 -16.24
N SER A 36 -5.40 -2.09 -15.10
CA SER A 36 -4.41 -1.01 -15.05
C SER A 36 -2.98 -1.52 -14.91
N MET A 37 -2.78 -2.66 -14.23
CA MET A 37 -1.44 -3.28 -14.09
C MET A 37 -0.85 -3.77 -15.41
N LEU A 38 -1.68 -4.09 -16.40
CA LEU A 38 -1.24 -4.52 -17.74
C LEU A 38 -0.51 -3.41 -18.52
N LYS A 39 -0.64 -2.14 -18.10
CA LYS A 39 0.04 -1.00 -18.75
C LYS A 39 1.41 -0.67 -18.13
N ALA A 40 1.93 -1.52 -17.23
CA ALA A 40 3.26 -1.35 -16.64
C ALA A 40 4.35 -1.70 -17.67
N ILE A 41 4.82 -0.70 -18.41
CA ILE A 41 5.98 -0.84 -19.30
C ILE A 41 7.24 -1.07 -18.43
N PRO A 42 8.07 -2.10 -18.71
CA PRO A 42 9.31 -2.35 -17.97
C PRO A 42 10.23 -1.12 -17.98
N GLY A 43 10.81 -0.77 -16.84
CA GLY A 43 11.68 0.41 -16.69
C GLY A 43 10.95 1.58 -16.04
N ILE A 44 10.47 2.55 -16.83
CA ILE A 44 9.84 3.79 -16.31
C ILE A 44 8.47 3.51 -15.67
N GLY A 45 7.68 2.59 -16.25
CA GLY A 45 6.36 2.23 -15.73
C GLY A 45 6.41 1.47 -14.40
N SER A 46 7.50 0.75 -14.13
CA SER A 46 7.68 -0.04 -12.91
C SER A 46 7.91 0.82 -11.65
N VAL A 47 8.59 1.96 -11.78
CA VAL A 47 8.87 2.84 -10.62
C VAL A 47 7.61 3.60 -10.21
N VAL A 48 6.92 4.24 -11.16
CA VAL A 48 5.65 4.94 -10.91
C VAL A 48 4.55 3.94 -10.50
N GLY A 49 4.53 2.78 -11.14
CA GLY A 49 3.65 1.67 -10.78
C GLY A 49 3.91 1.15 -9.37
N GLY A 50 5.18 1.04 -8.97
CA GLY A 50 5.59 0.56 -7.64
C GLY A 50 5.15 1.48 -6.50
N ALA A 51 5.36 2.79 -6.64
CA ALA A 51 4.87 3.78 -5.65
C ALA A 51 3.34 3.76 -5.57
N SER A 52 2.67 3.79 -6.72
CA SER A 52 1.20 3.70 -6.77
C SER A 52 0.66 2.42 -6.13
N MET A 53 1.32 1.28 -6.37
CA MET A 53 0.97 0.00 -5.75
C MET A 53 1.22 -0.01 -4.24
N SER A 54 2.26 0.68 -3.76
CA SER A 54 2.57 0.80 -2.34
C SER A 54 1.48 1.59 -1.62
N VAL A 55 1.09 2.75 -2.16
CA VAL A 55 -0.06 3.53 -1.66
C VAL A 55 -1.35 2.71 -1.68
N MET A 56 -1.66 2.05 -2.80
CA MET A 56 -2.90 1.27 -2.94
C MET A 56 -2.93 0.06 -1.98
N SER A 57 -1.83 -0.67 -1.84
CA SER A 57 -1.73 -1.82 -0.94
C SER A 57 -1.78 -1.40 0.54
N GLY A 58 -1.11 -0.29 0.88
CA GLY A 58 -1.19 0.33 2.20
C GLY A 58 -2.62 0.78 2.52
N ALA A 59 -3.29 1.47 1.59
CA ALA A 59 -4.67 1.91 1.74
C ALA A 59 -5.65 0.74 1.90
N SER A 60 -5.43 -0.37 1.20
CA SER A 60 -6.23 -1.60 1.36
C SER A 60 -6.05 -2.20 2.76
N THR A 61 -4.82 -2.29 3.24
CA THR A 61 -4.50 -2.79 4.59
C THR A 61 -5.12 -1.89 5.67
N TYR A 62 -5.00 -0.57 5.51
CA TYR A 62 -5.65 0.41 6.37
C TYR A 62 -7.17 0.21 6.40
N ALA A 63 -7.81 0.08 5.25
CA ALA A 63 -9.25 -0.09 5.15
C ALA A 63 -9.75 -1.38 5.82
N VAL A 64 -9.07 -2.51 5.59
CA VAL A 64 -9.37 -3.77 6.30
C VAL A 64 -9.31 -3.58 7.81
N GLY A 65 -8.28 -2.87 8.31
CA GLY A 65 -8.11 -2.58 9.74
C GLY A 65 -9.24 -1.73 10.29
N GLN A 66 -9.64 -0.67 9.59
CA GLN A 66 -10.73 0.22 10.01
C GLN A 66 -12.08 -0.50 10.08
N VAL A 67 -12.39 -1.35 9.10
CA VAL A 67 -13.62 -2.15 9.13
C VAL A 67 -13.59 -3.16 10.27
N ALA A 68 -12.44 -3.83 10.49
CA ALA A 68 -12.29 -4.76 11.60
C ALA A 68 -12.44 -4.06 12.97
N ILE A 69 -11.81 -2.89 13.16
CA ILE A 69 -11.98 -2.07 14.36
C ILE A 69 -13.47 -1.76 14.59
N ASN A 70 -14.17 -1.27 13.56
CA ASN A 70 -15.59 -0.95 13.70
C ASN A 70 -16.45 -2.17 14.10
N ILE A 71 -16.15 -3.37 13.60
CA ILE A 71 -16.86 -4.60 13.98
C ILE A 71 -16.52 -4.98 15.42
N PHE A 72 -15.25 -4.97 15.78
CA PHE A 72 -14.76 -5.39 17.10
C PHE A 72 -15.19 -4.43 18.22
N SER A 73 -15.23 -3.12 17.98
CA SER A 73 -15.70 -2.13 18.96
C SER A 73 -17.16 -2.32 19.37
N ASN A 74 -17.96 -2.99 18.54
CA ASN A 74 -19.36 -3.31 18.84
C ASN A 74 -19.53 -4.70 19.46
N SER A 75 -18.45 -5.27 20.03
CA SER A 75 -18.38 -6.66 20.52
C SER A 75 -18.74 -7.72 19.45
N GLY A 76 -18.60 -7.36 18.18
CA GLY A 76 -18.97 -8.21 17.04
C GLY A 76 -17.90 -9.22 16.66
N SER A 77 -18.34 -10.34 16.09
CA SER A 77 -17.47 -11.32 15.42
C SER A 77 -17.27 -10.97 13.95
N LEU A 78 -16.11 -11.30 13.38
CA LEU A 78 -15.88 -11.24 11.93
C LEU A 78 -16.75 -12.24 11.13
N LEU A 79 -17.56 -13.08 11.80
CA LEU A 79 -18.50 -13.99 11.15
C LEU A 79 -19.90 -13.40 10.96
N ASP A 80 -20.30 -12.46 11.82
CA ASP A 80 -21.69 -11.99 11.91
C ASP A 80 -21.92 -10.65 11.21
N PHE A 81 -20.99 -10.24 10.34
CA PHE A 81 -21.05 -8.92 9.71
C PHE A 81 -21.87 -8.94 8.41
N ASN A 82 -22.62 -7.85 8.20
CA ASN A 82 -23.27 -7.62 6.91
C ASN A 82 -22.22 -7.25 5.85
N ILE A 83 -22.04 -8.13 4.86
CA ILE A 83 -21.01 -7.98 3.81
C ILE A 83 -21.18 -6.72 2.97
N GLU A 84 -22.40 -6.27 2.69
CA GLU A 84 -22.64 -5.05 1.90
C GLU A 84 -22.21 -3.79 2.66
N ASN A 85 -22.58 -3.71 3.93
CA ASN A 85 -22.20 -2.61 4.80
C ASN A 85 -20.68 -2.57 5.02
N ALA A 86 -20.05 -3.73 5.22
CA ALA A 86 -18.61 -3.82 5.37
C ALA A 86 -17.87 -3.45 4.08
N LYS A 87 -18.39 -3.79 2.89
CA LYS A 87 -17.84 -3.32 1.61
C LYS A 87 -17.94 -1.80 1.45
N LYS A 88 -19.08 -1.19 1.80
CA LYS A 88 -19.24 0.27 1.77
C LYS A 88 -18.30 0.97 2.74
N ALA A 89 -18.17 0.43 3.96
CA ALA A 89 -17.24 0.93 4.97
C ALA A 89 -15.79 0.80 4.48
N TYR A 90 -15.45 -0.34 3.87
CA TYR A 90 -14.14 -0.57 3.27
C TYR A 90 -13.83 0.44 2.17
N GLU A 91 -14.75 0.71 1.23
CA GLU A 91 -14.51 1.69 0.16
C GLU A 91 -14.29 3.11 0.70
N SER A 92 -15.06 3.51 1.70
CA SER A 92 -14.89 4.80 2.38
C SER A 92 -13.54 4.89 3.09
N ALA A 93 -13.17 3.85 3.85
CA ALA A 93 -11.89 3.76 4.54
C ALA A 93 -10.71 3.68 3.57
N TYR A 94 -10.87 3.01 2.43
CA TYR A 94 -9.86 2.90 1.38
C TYR A 94 -9.55 4.27 0.74
N LYS A 95 -10.59 5.07 0.44
CA LYS A 95 -10.41 6.44 -0.06
C LYS A 95 -9.62 7.29 0.92
N LYS A 96 -9.94 7.23 2.22
CA LYS A 96 -9.19 7.92 3.28
C LYS A 96 -7.77 7.38 3.42
N GLY A 97 -7.62 6.05 3.33
CA GLY A 97 -6.35 5.35 3.44
C GLY A 97 -5.37 5.73 2.33
N LYS A 98 -5.84 6.00 1.11
CA LYS A 98 -4.97 6.50 0.03
C LYS A 98 -4.32 7.82 0.41
N SER A 99 -5.09 8.79 0.86
CA SER A 99 -4.54 10.08 1.32
C SER A 99 -3.60 9.88 2.50
N TYR A 100 -4.02 9.15 3.53
CA TYR A 100 -3.19 8.90 4.71
C TYR A 100 -1.84 8.24 4.39
N VAL A 101 -1.82 7.25 3.49
CA VAL A 101 -0.59 6.57 3.09
C VAL A 101 0.27 7.43 2.16
N SER A 102 -0.35 8.19 1.25
CA SER A 102 0.38 9.18 0.43
C SER A 102 1.08 10.20 1.32
N ASP A 103 0.38 10.77 2.30
CA ASP A 103 0.96 11.73 3.24
C ASP A 103 2.11 11.09 4.04
N LEU A 104 1.97 9.83 4.48
CA LEU A 104 3.04 9.09 5.15
C LEU A 104 4.27 8.88 4.25
N GLU A 105 4.09 8.62 2.96
CA GLU A 105 5.19 8.48 2.01
C GLU A 105 5.89 9.81 1.74
N GLU A 106 5.13 10.91 1.66
CA GLU A 106 5.67 12.26 1.51
C GLU A 106 6.46 12.71 2.75
N ASN A 107 6.04 12.28 3.95
CA ASN A 107 6.70 12.59 5.21
C ASN A 107 7.82 11.59 5.60
N LYS A 108 8.20 10.64 4.75
CA LYS A 108 9.38 9.80 4.97
C LYS A 108 10.65 10.64 4.83
N ASP A 109 11.61 10.43 5.75
CA ASP A 109 12.90 11.14 5.80
C ASP A 109 13.48 11.34 4.40
N GLU A 110 13.73 12.59 4.04
CA GLU A 110 14.24 13.01 2.73
C GLU A 110 15.51 12.24 2.35
N ALA A 111 16.34 11.91 3.35
CA ALA A 111 17.52 11.07 3.21
C ALA A 111 17.19 9.64 2.72
N ALA A 112 16.15 8.99 3.25
CA ALA A 112 15.73 7.66 2.80
C ALA A 112 15.27 7.68 1.34
N ASN A 113 14.57 8.75 0.93
CA ASN A 113 14.18 8.96 -0.47
C ASN A 113 15.38 9.21 -1.39
N VAL A 114 16.42 9.91 -0.90
CA VAL A 114 17.67 10.13 -1.65
C VAL A 114 18.44 8.82 -1.84
N TYR A 115 18.58 7.98 -0.81
CA TYR A 115 19.27 6.69 -0.93
C TYR A 115 18.55 5.73 -1.89
N GLU A 116 17.22 5.66 -1.84
CA GLU A 116 16.43 4.85 -2.77
C GLU A 116 16.58 5.37 -4.23
N SER A 117 16.62 6.69 -4.40
CA SER A 117 16.84 7.32 -5.71
C SER A 117 18.23 7.03 -6.27
N LEU A 118 19.27 6.99 -5.42
CA LEU A 118 20.63 6.62 -5.81
C LEU A 118 20.73 5.15 -6.24
N GLU A 119 20.04 4.23 -5.56
CA GLU A 119 19.99 2.82 -5.95
C GLU A 119 19.32 2.64 -7.33
N LYS A 120 18.19 3.33 -7.55
CA LYS A 120 17.49 3.35 -8.85
C LYS A 120 18.39 3.91 -9.96
N LEU A 121 19.11 5.00 -9.68
CA LEU A 121 20.05 5.61 -10.62
C LEU A 121 21.15 4.60 -11.02
N GLY A 122 21.67 3.82 -10.07
CA GLY A 122 22.67 2.78 -10.32
C GLY A 122 22.16 1.66 -11.23
N LYS A 123 20.91 1.22 -11.04
CA LYS A 123 20.26 0.22 -11.90
C LYS A 123 20.07 0.71 -13.34
N LEU A 124 19.65 1.97 -13.50
CA LEU A 124 19.47 2.58 -14.83
C LEU A 124 20.80 2.68 -15.60
N LYS A 125 21.90 3.00 -14.89
CA LYS A 125 23.25 2.95 -15.47
C LYS A 125 23.63 1.53 -15.92
N GLN A 126 23.44 0.53 -15.05
CA GLN A 126 23.77 -0.87 -15.39
C GLN A 126 22.96 -1.40 -16.58
N GLN A 127 21.72 -0.92 -16.74
CA GLN A 127 20.86 -1.24 -17.87
C GLN A 127 21.23 -0.49 -19.16
N GLY A 128 22.24 0.38 -19.13
CA GLY A 128 22.66 1.20 -20.28
C GLY A 128 21.63 2.26 -20.69
N ILE A 129 20.67 2.57 -19.82
CA ILE A 129 19.62 3.58 -20.07
C ILE A 129 20.17 4.99 -19.85
N LEU A 130 21.13 5.13 -18.92
CA LEU A 130 21.85 6.37 -18.64
C LEU A 130 23.29 6.25 -19.13
N SER A 131 23.79 7.31 -19.76
CA SER A 131 25.22 7.47 -19.99
C SER A 131 25.98 7.73 -18.67
N ASP A 132 27.29 7.53 -18.69
CA ASP A 132 28.15 7.80 -17.52
C ASP A 132 28.06 9.26 -17.06
N GLU A 133 27.95 10.21 -18.00
CA GLU A 133 27.86 11.64 -17.71
C GLU A 133 26.52 12.02 -17.06
N GLU A 134 25.41 11.47 -17.56
CA GLU A 134 24.08 11.71 -16.98
C GLU A 134 23.96 11.09 -15.59
N PHE A 135 24.53 9.90 -15.39
CA PHE A 135 24.58 9.24 -14.08
C PHE A 135 25.35 10.09 -13.06
N GLU A 136 26.56 10.54 -13.38
CA GLU A 136 27.38 11.31 -12.44
C GLU A 136 26.76 12.68 -12.10
N THR A 137 26.14 13.33 -13.09
CA THR A 137 25.43 14.60 -12.88
C THR A 137 24.27 14.43 -11.91
N LYS A 138 23.41 13.42 -12.14
CA LYS A 138 22.23 13.16 -11.30
C LYS A 138 22.59 12.62 -9.92
N LYS A 139 23.66 11.83 -9.81
CA LYS A 139 24.18 11.34 -8.53
C LYS A 139 24.63 12.51 -7.63
N LYS A 140 25.36 13.48 -8.20
CA LYS A 140 25.78 14.68 -7.45
C LYS A 140 24.58 15.53 -7.01
N GLU A 141 23.58 15.69 -7.87
CA GLU A 141 22.35 16.42 -7.54
C GLU A 141 21.59 15.78 -6.37
N LEU A 142 21.48 14.44 -6.35
CA LEU A 142 20.82 13.70 -5.27
C LEU A 142 21.61 13.75 -3.96
N LEU A 143 22.94 13.57 -4.01
CA LEU A 143 23.81 13.65 -2.84
C LEU A 143 23.86 15.05 -2.20
N ALA A 144 23.47 16.10 -2.92
CA ALA A 144 23.41 17.45 -2.37
C ALA A 144 22.14 17.73 -1.54
N ARG A 145 21.16 16.82 -1.55
CA ARG A 145 19.89 16.93 -0.79
C ARG A 145 19.95 16.27 0.60
N ILE A 146 21.11 15.74 0.97
CA ILE A 146 21.42 15.12 2.27
C ILE A 146 22.64 15.83 2.87
#